data_AF-A0A2W5ZHJ3-F1
#
_entry.id   AF-A0A2W5ZHJ3-F1
#
_cell.length_a   1.000
_cell.length_b   1.000
_cell.length_c   1.000
_cell.angle_alpha   90.00
_cell.angle_beta   90.00
_cell.angle_gamma   90.00
#
_symmetry.space_group_name_H-M   'P 1'
#
loop_
_entity.id
_entity.type
_entity.pdbx_description
1 polymer ?
#
loop_
_entity_poly.entity_id
_entity_poly.type
_entity_poly.pdbx_seq_one_letter_code
_entity_poly.pdbx_strand_id
1 'polypeptide(L)'
;MLLMWWWRWALAARSCRLASASGALTLGFMGSPPGLCCGILFWITTDPSIPVTKTCQTVLAVAGRCRLDKMASPPGPDSAAPTTRAPAPGRLELVEAFVNTRDLETQTDALSDLGALRAWLAARRLIPRGVALAPEDLVRAKLAREALRELLDHRAPGSRRQAASRRLNAIAASAPLRVSLDREGRPALRPTAGGLDGALAQLFAIIERAEAQGTWARLKVCADNSCRWAFYDHSKNRSRTWCNMADCGNRAKARRYRSRQRGRRSGA
;
A
#
# COMPACT_ATOMS: atom_id res chain seq x y z
N MET A 1 -9.39 16.29 -32.36
CA MET A 1 -10.76 16.69 -31.95
C MET A 1 -11.33 15.53 -31.14
N LEU A 2 -11.00 15.28 -29.86
CA LEU A 2 -11.17 16.08 -28.64
C LEU A 2 -12.62 16.52 -28.37
N LEU A 3 -13.13 16.02 -27.23
CA LEU A 3 -14.35 16.37 -26.48
C LEU A 3 -15.68 15.73 -26.91
N MET A 4 -16.24 14.87 -26.03
CA MET A 4 -17.65 14.88 -25.58
C MET A 4 -18.01 13.58 -24.82
N TRP A 5 -17.40 13.31 -23.66
CA TRP A 5 -17.91 12.28 -22.74
C TRP A 5 -17.86 12.81 -21.31
N TRP A 6 -18.82 13.68 -20.99
CA TRP A 6 -19.20 14.14 -19.65
C TRP A 6 -20.72 14.02 -19.54
N TRP A 7 -21.23 13.67 -18.36
CA TRP A 7 -22.61 13.24 -17.98
C TRP A 7 -22.81 11.72 -18.14
N ARG A 8 -23.37 10.97 -17.17
CA ARG A 8 -24.44 11.21 -16.19
C ARG A 8 -24.35 10.08 -15.14
N TRP A 9 -24.78 10.24 -13.89
CA TRP A 9 -25.42 9.21 -13.03
C TRP A 9 -25.52 9.74 -11.58
N ALA A 10 -26.68 10.34 -11.28
CA ALA A 10 -27.18 10.59 -9.93
C ALA A 10 -28.71 10.44 -9.97
N LEU A 11 -29.30 10.06 -8.84
CA LEU A 11 -30.72 9.79 -8.51
C LEU A 11 -31.22 8.34 -8.63
N ALA A 12 -31.38 7.74 -7.46
CA ALA A 12 -32.55 6.91 -7.14
C ALA A 12 -32.95 7.19 -5.68
N ALA A 13 -33.86 8.14 -5.48
CA ALA A 13 -34.60 8.32 -4.23
C ALA A 13 -35.99 7.71 -4.42
N ARG A 14 -36.39 6.80 -3.52
CA ARG A 14 -37.77 6.32 -3.41
C ARG A 14 -38.38 6.83 -2.11
N SER A 15 -39.48 7.54 -2.28
CA SER A 15 -40.38 8.05 -1.26
C SER A 15 -41.30 6.93 -0.77
N CYS A 16 -41.57 6.88 0.53
CA CYS A 16 -42.79 6.28 1.06
C CYS A 16 -43.38 7.28 2.07
N ARG A 17 -44.64 7.66 1.84
CA ARG A 17 -45.39 8.67 2.60
C ARG A 17 -46.66 7.97 3.07
N LEU A 18 -46.94 8.00 4.37
CA LEU A 18 -48.27 7.78 4.93
C LEU A 18 -48.40 8.63 6.20
N ALA A 19 -49.57 9.24 6.35
CA ALA A 19 -49.92 10.29 7.29
C ALA A 19 -50.95 9.78 8.30
N SER A 20 -50.90 10.26 9.55
CA SER A 20 -52.03 10.74 10.38
C SER A 20 -51.46 11.18 11.74
N ALA A 21 -51.73 12.41 12.18
CA ALA A 21 -52.82 12.85 13.05
C ALA A 21 -52.43 12.89 14.54
N SER A 22 -52.70 14.06 15.11
CA SER A 22 -52.43 14.60 16.44
C SER A 22 -52.66 13.70 17.67
N GLY A 23 -51.81 13.90 18.68
CA GLY A 23 -52.19 13.81 20.09
C GLY A 23 -51.65 12.62 20.89
N ALA A 24 -51.14 12.94 22.08
CA ALA A 24 -50.89 12.09 23.26
C ALA A 24 -49.54 11.37 23.39
N LEU A 25 -48.88 11.73 24.50
CA LEU A 25 -48.10 10.87 25.42
C LEU A 25 -47.13 9.86 24.81
N THR A 26 -45.83 10.13 24.90
CA THR A 26 -44.77 9.16 24.67
C THR A 26 -44.28 8.56 25.99
N LEU A 27 -44.86 7.43 26.36
CA LEU A 27 -44.15 6.33 27.03
C LEU A 27 -43.55 5.47 25.92
N GLY A 28 -42.23 5.32 25.89
CA GLY A 28 -41.52 4.55 24.87
C GLY A 28 -40.37 3.75 25.47
N PHE A 29 -40.65 2.47 25.73
CA PHE A 29 -39.70 1.47 26.17
C PHE A 29 -39.09 0.74 24.95
N MET A 30 -37.85 0.29 25.12
CA MET A 30 -37.28 -0.97 24.62
C MET A 30 -36.59 -1.04 23.24
N GLY A 31 -35.31 -1.45 23.31
CA GLY A 31 -34.51 -1.93 22.19
C GLY A 31 -33.05 -2.22 22.59
N SER A 32 -32.82 -3.01 23.65
CA SER A 32 -31.48 -3.48 24.01
C SER A 32 -31.03 -4.67 23.13
N PRO A 33 -29.75 -4.75 22.73
CA PRO A 33 -29.18 -5.92 22.06
C PRO A 33 -29.02 -7.11 23.05
N PRO A 34 -29.04 -8.36 22.56
CA PRO A 34 -28.99 -9.56 23.40
C PRO A 34 -27.57 -9.78 23.96
N GLY A 35 -27.44 -9.98 25.27
CA GLY A 35 -26.16 -10.40 25.87
C GLY A 35 -25.84 -9.88 27.27
N LEU A 36 -26.70 -9.10 27.92
CA LEU A 36 -26.46 -8.58 29.28
C LEU A 36 -27.61 -8.96 30.22
N CYS A 37 -27.42 -10.04 30.99
CA CYS A 37 -28.27 -10.42 32.12
C CYS A 37 -27.84 -9.67 33.38
N CYS A 38 -28.03 -8.35 33.40
CA CYS A 38 -28.18 -7.58 34.64
C CYS A 38 -28.64 -6.17 34.26
N GLY A 39 -29.92 -5.91 34.48
CA GLY A 39 -30.43 -4.54 34.46
C GLY A 39 -29.92 -3.82 35.70
N ILE A 40 -29.17 -2.74 35.51
CA ILE A 40 -28.89 -1.80 36.58
C ILE A 40 -30.03 -0.77 36.54
N LEU A 41 -30.95 -0.83 37.50
CA LEU A 41 -31.81 0.30 37.83
C LEU A 41 -30.93 1.37 38.50
N PHE A 42 -30.83 2.55 37.90
CA PHE A 42 -30.28 3.72 38.57
C PHE A 42 -31.42 4.70 38.86
N TRP A 43 -31.63 4.98 40.15
CA TRP A 43 -32.45 6.11 40.60
C TRP A 43 -31.59 7.38 40.61
N ILE A 44 -32.21 8.48 40.20
CA ILE A 44 -31.63 9.82 40.11
C ILE A 44 -31.68 10.48 41.50
N THR A 45 -30.61 11.17 41.90
CA THR A 45 -30.70 12.28 42.85
C THR A 45 -29.89 13.48 42.34
N THR A 46 -30.57 14.60 42.09
CA THR A 46 -29.99 15.92 41.84
C THR A 46 -29.80 16.65 43.16
N ASP A 47 -28.66 16.44 43.83
CA ASP A 47 -28.17 17.30 44.93
C ASP A 47 -26.62 17.22 44.98
N PRO A 48 -25.89 18.34 44.80
CA PRO A 48 -24.42 18.34 44.70
C PRO A 48 -23.67 18.40 46.06
N SER A 49 -24.31 18.07 47.19
CA SER A 49 -23.76 18.39 48.52
C SER A 49 -23.14 17.21 49.32
N ILE A 50 -22.96 16.01 48.74
CA ILE A 50 -22.52 14.82 49.50
C ILE A 50 -21.20 14.21 48.95
N PRO A 51 -20.12 14.13 49.77
CA PRO A 51 -18.84 13.52 49.38
C PRO A 51 -18.88 11.99 49.46
N VAL A 52 -18.37 11.32 48.42
CA VAL A 52 -18.40 9.86 48.26
C VAL A 52 -17.14 9.23 48.87
N THR A 53 -17.24 8.71 50.09
CA THR A 53 -16.24 7.81 50.67
C THR A 53 -16.87 6.54 51.21
N LYS A 54 -16.50 5.41 50.59
CA LYS A 54 -16.57 4.02 51.06
C LYS A 54 -17.98 3.54 51.45
N THR A 55 -18.41 2.34 51.05
CA THR A 55 -18.33 1.14 51.92
C THR A 55 -18.96 -0.06 51.22
N CYS A 56 -18.42 -1.24 51.57
CA CYS A 56 -18.95 -2.62 51.48
C CYS A 56 -19.31 -3.21 50.11
N GLN A 57 -18.55 -4.20 49.63
CA GLN A 57 -18.51 -5.61 50.07
C GLN A 57 -19.70 -6.46 49.60
N THR A 58 -19.32 -7.42 48.75
CA THR A 58 -19.67 -8.85 48.83
C THR A 58 -21.11 -9.25 48.54
N VAL A 59 -21.33 -9.84 47.35
CA VAL A 59 -22.31 -10.93 47.20
C VAL A 59 -21.76 -12.02 46.27
N LEU A 60 -21.51 -13.16 46.92
CA LEU A 60 -21.55 -14.56 46.52
C LEU A 60 -20.94 -15.07 45.21
N ALA A 61 -19.96 -15.95 45.43
CA ALA A 61 -19.56 -17.03 44.55
C ALA A 61 -20.67 -18.10 44.42
N VAL A 62 -20.89 -18.59 43.20
CA VAL A 62 -21.43 -19.93 42.93
C VAL A 62 -20.42 -20.67 42.07
N ALA A 63 -19.86 -21.73 42.65
CA ALA A 63 -18.94 -22.64 41.99
C ALA A 63 -19.69 -23.56 41.02
N GLY A 64 -19.34 -23.51 39.74
CA GLY A 64 -19.72 -24.47 38.72
C GLY A 64 -18.48 -24.91 37.95
N ARG A 65 -18.07 -26.17 38.15
CA ARG A 65 -16.95 -26.82 37.44
C ARG A 65 -17.20 -26.80 35.93
N CYS A 66 -16.44 -26.00 35.20
CA CYS A 66 -16.23 -26.18 33.76
C CYS A 66 -14.76 -26.52 33.50
N ARG A 67 -14.60 -27.63 32.79
CA ARG A 67 -13.38 -28.35 32.46
C ARG A 67 -12.42 -27.44 31.67
N LEU A 68 -11.18 -27.30 32.15
CA LEU A 68 -10.07 -26.62 31.48
C LEU A 68 -9.59 -27.45 30.28
N ASP A 69 -10.22 -27.29 29.13
CA ASP A 69 -9.63 -27.70 27.87
C ASP A 69 -8.83 -26.52 27.30
N LYS A 70 -7.50 -26.70 27.27
CA LYS A 70 -6.45 -25.93 26.57
C LYS A 70 -6.97 -24.73 25.75
N MET A 71 -7.07 -23.56 26.40
CA MET A 71 -6.90 -22.30 25.69
C MET A 71 -5.41 -22.18 25.35
N ALA A 72 -5.07 -22.39 24.08
CA ALA A 72 -3.75 -22.02 23.59
C ALA A 72 -3.53 -20.54 23.92
N SER A 73 -2.47 -20.24 24.67
CA SER A 73 -2.06 -18.88 24.98
C SER A 73 -1.96 -18.08 23.67
N PRO A 74 -2.39 -16.79 23.65
CA PRO A 74 -2.08 -15.93 22.53
C PRO A 74 -0.55 -15.89 22.38
N PRO A 75 -0.01 -15.97 21.15
CA PRO A 75 1.43 -15.88 20.96
C PRO A 75 1.92 -14.55 21.56
N GLY A 76 2.96 -14.62 22.38
CA GLY A 76 3.56 -13.46 23.04
C GLY A 76 4.05 -12.40 22.04
N PRO A 77 4.36 -11.19 22.52
CA PRO A 77 4.70 -10.02 21.69
C PRO A 77 5.92 -10.20 20.75
N ASP A 78 6.63 -11.33 20.81
CA ASP A 78 7.85 -11.59 20.04
C ASP A 78 7.65 -12.45 18.77
N SER A 79 6.40 -12.73 18.35
CA SER A 79 6.11 -13.51 17.13
C SER A 79 5.72 -12.66 15.90
N ALA A 80 5.81 -11.34 15.99
CA ALA A 80 5.55 -10.47 14.85
C ALA A 80 6.70 -10.57 13.85
N ALA A 81 6.59 -11.48 12.88
CA ALA A 81 7.34 -11.38 11.64
C ALA A 81 7.23 -9.93 11.14
N PRO A 82 8.33 -9.27 10.73
CA PRO A 82 8.31 -7.85 10.44
C PRO A 82 7.24 -7.55 9.38
N THR A 83 6.17 -6.91 9.82
CA THR A 83 5.02 -6.46 9.02
C THR A 83 5.38 -5.31 8.09
N THR A 84 6.60 -4.77 8.23
CA THR A 84 7.10 -3.64 7.45
C THR A 84 8.04 -4.14 6.36
N ARG A 85 7.72 -3.81 5.10
CA ARG A 85 8.60 -4.03 3.95
C ARG A 85 9.78 -3.07 4.10
N ALA A 86 10.90 -3.54 4.64
CA ALA A 86 12.11 -2.72 4.72
C ALA A 86 12.48 -2.24 3.30
N PRO A 87 12.64 -0.92 3.09
CA PRO A 87 12.90 -0.38 1.77
C PRO A 87 14.28 -0.82 1.24
N ALA A 88 14.51 -0.61 -0.04
CA ALA A 88 15.83 -0.73 -0.64
C ALA A 88 16.83 0.19 0.07
N PRO A 89 18.09 -0.24 0.23
CA PRO A 89 19.08 0.56 0.95
C PRO A 89 19.49 1.81 0.16
N GLY A 90 19.75 2.90 0.89
CA GLY A 90 20.33 4.11 0.35
C GLY A 90 19.49 4.74 -0.76
N ARG A 91 20.14 5.22 -1.82
CA ARG A 91 19.44 5.93 -2.92
C ARG A 91 18.52 5.02 -3.75
N LEU A 92 18.69 3.70 -3.69
CA LEU A 92 17.87 2.75 -4.45
C LEU A 92 16.40 2.77 -3.99
N GLU A 93 16.14 3.20 -2.75
CA GLU A 93 14.78 3.45 -2.25
C GLU A 93 14.00 4.41 -3.15
N LEU A 94 14.66 5.40 -3.77
CA LEU A 94 13.98 6.35 -4.66
C LEU A 94 13.40 5.65 -5.89
N VAL A 95 14.10 4.65 -6.43
CA VAL A 95 13.61 3.86 -7.58
C VAL A 95 12.47 2.96 -7.15
N GLU A 96 12.59 2.29 -5.99
CA GLU A 96 11.51 1.50 -5.40
C GLU A 96 10.24 2.35 -5.20
N ALA A 97 10.39 3.50 -4.55
CA ALA A 97 9.31 4.43 -4.29
C ALA A 97 8.69 5.00 -5.58
N PHE A 98 9.50 5.25 -6.62
CA PHE A 98 9.00 5.70 -7.91
C PHE A 98 8.10 4.65 -8.56
N VAL A 99 8.58 3.40 -8.61
CA VAL A 99 7.79 2.28 -9.12
C VAL A 99 6.49 2.16 -8.32
N ASN A 100 6.58 2.19 -6.99
CA ASN A 100 5.44 2.05 -6.08
C ASN A 100 4.51 3.26 -5.98
N THR A 101 4.68 4.30 -6.80
CA THR A 101 3.65 5.35 -6.93
C THR A 101 2.33 4.82 -7.50
N ARG A 102 2.37 3.72 -8.26
CA ARG A 102 1.18 2.95 -8.64
C ARG A 102 1.05 1.74 -7.72
N ASP A 103 -0.10 1.62 -7.08
CA ASP A 103 -0.52 0.39 -6.42
C ASP A 103 -1.55 -0.33 -7.30
N LEU A 104 -1.20 -1.52 -7.77
CA LEU A 104 -2.09 -2.33 -8.61
C LEU A 104 -3.11 -3.11 -7.78
N GLU A 105 -2.86 -3.32 -6.49
CA GLU A 105 -3.81 -4.03 -5.64
C GLU A 105 -4.98 -3.12 -5.26
N THR A 106 -4.68 -1.87 -4.88
CA THR A 106 -5.69 -0.86 -4.52
C THR A 106 -6.12 0.01 -5.70
N GLN A 107 -5.50 -0.14 -6.87
CA GLN A 107 -5.76 0.64 -8.08
C GLN A 107 -5.56 2.15 -7.91
N THR A 108 -4.71 2.56 -6.96
CA THR A 108 -4.36 3.96 -6.71
C THR A 108 -3.10 4.39 -7.48
N ASP A 109 -3.03 5.67 -7.89
CA ASP A 109 -1.86 6.26 -8.52
C ASP A 109 -1.53 7.60 -7.87
N ALA A 110 -0.38 7.68 -7.19
CA ALA A 110 0.11 8.91 -6.59
C ALA A 110 0.57 9.95 -7.63
N LEU A 111 0.76 9.55 -8.89
CA LEU A 111 0.99 10.43 -10.03
C LEU A 111 -0.34 10.63 -10.78
N SER A 112 -1.41 11.02 -10.07
CA SER A 112 -2.74 11.20 -10.64
C SER A 112 -2.76 12.26 -11.75
N ASP A 113 -2.06 13.37 -11.51
CA ASP A 113 -2.01 14.55 -12.35
C ASP A 113 -0.62 15.21 -12.29
N LEU A 114 -0.47 16.32 -13.03
CA LEU A 114 0.79 17.06 -13.15
C LEU A 114 1.25 17.69 -11.83
N GLY A 115 0.29 18.15 -11.00
CA GLY A 115 0.57 18.71 -9.69
C GLY A 115 1.11 17.66 -8.72
N ALA A 116 0.49 16.47 -8.73
CA ALA A 116 0.93 15.32 -7.95
C ALA A 116 2.32 14.84 -8.36
N LEU A 117 2.62 14.78 -9.67
CA LEU A 117 3.97 14.49 -10.17
C LEU A 117 5.00 15.51 -9.65
N ARG A 118 4.72 16.80 -9.81
CA ARG A 118 5.61 17.87 -9.37
C ARG A 118 5.85 17.81 -7.86
N ALA A 119 4.80 17.60 -7.07
CA ALA A 119 4.89 17.45 -5.62
C ALA A 119 5.74 16.24 -5.22
N TRP A 120 5.53 15.10 -5.89
CA TRP A 120 6.28 13.87 -5.62
C TRP A 120 7.77 14.01 -5.92
N LEU A 121 8.12 14.62 -7.06
CA LEU A 121 9.51 14.88 -7.48
C LEU A 121 10.20 15.89 -6.55
N ALA A 122 9.51 16.98 -6.20
CA ALA A 122 10.05 18.02 -5.33
C ALA A 122 10.25 17.50 -3.88
N ALA A 123 9.32 16.71 -3.35
CA ALA A 123 9.44 16.10 -2.02
C ALA A 123 10.68 15.21 -1.89
N ARG A 124 11.11 14.59 -3.01
CA ARG A 124 12.30 13.73 -3.10
C ARG A 124 13.55 14.45 -3.58
N ARG A 125 13.48 15.78 -3.72
CA ARG A 125 14.60 16.64 -4.16
C ARG A 125 15.15 16.24 -5.53
N LEU A 126 14.31 15.66 -6.39
CA LEU A 126 14.67 15.33 -7.78
C LEU A 126 14.59 16.56 -8.68
N ILE A 127 13.70 17.50 -8.34
CA ILE A 127 13.58 18.82 -8.97
C ILE A 127 13.49 19.91 -7.88
N PRO A 128 13.96 21.13 -8.15
CA PRO A 128 13.65 22.29 -7.31
C PRO A 128 12.13 22.53 -7.17
N ARG A 129 11.73 23.16 -6.07
CA ARG A 129 10.34 23.61 -5.91
C ARG A 129 10.02 24.68 -6.96
N GLY A 130 8.81 24.63 -7.51
CA GLY A 130 8.33 25.63 -8.48
C GLY A 130 8.73 25.39 -9.93
N VAL A 131 9.51 24.34 -10.24
CA VAL A 131 9.80 23.97 -11.63
C VAL A 131 8.52 23.60 -12.36
N ALA A 132 8.29 24.23 -13.52
CA ALA A 132 7.21 23.89 -14.42
C ALA A 132 7.47 22.53 -15.07
N LEU A 133 6.41 21.74 -15.18
CA LEU A 133 6.40 20.47 -15.93
C LEU A 133 5.35 20.61 -17.03
N ALA A 134 5.56 19.90 -18.13
CA ALA A 134 4.59 19.84 -19.22
C ALA A 134 3.62 18.65 -19.02
N PRO A 135 2.39 18.69 -19.56
CA PRO A 135 1.48 17.55 -19.50
C PRO A 135 2.10 16.23 -20.01
N GLU A 136 2.97 16.32 -21.01
CA GLU A 136 3.71 15.19 -21.59
C GLU A 136 4.66 14.54 -20.57
N ASP A 137 5.16 15.30 -19.60
CA ASP A 137 6.02 14.77 -18.54
C ASP A 137 5.26 13.76 -17.66
N LEU A 138 3.97 13.98 -17.42
CA LEU A 138 3.16 13.01 -16.68
C LEU A 138 3.09 11.66 -17.41
N VAL A 139 2.87 11.71 -18.73
CA VAL A 139 2.82 10.52 -19.58
C VAL A 139 4.17 9.82 -19.58
N ARG A 140 5.26 10.57 -19.79
CA ARG A 140 6.63 10.03 -19.82
C ARG A 140 7.05 9.43 -18.49
N ALA A 141 6.72 10.06 -17.36
CA ALA A 141 6.98 9.52 -16.04
C ALA A 141 6.25 8.19 -15.81
N LYS A 142 4.97 8.11 -16.19
CA LYS A 142 4.19 6.86 -16.08
C LYS A 142 4.76 5.76 -16.99
N LEU A 143 5.15 6.09 -18.22
CA LEU A 143 5.79 5.14 -19.13
C LEU A 143 7.11 4.60 -18.57
N ALA A 144 7.95 5.48 -18.01
CA ALA A 144 9.19 5.08 -17.36
C ALA A 144 8.92 4.15 -16.17
N ARG A 145 7.92 4.49 -15.34
CA ARG A 145 7.52 3.69 -14.18
C ARG A 145 7.09 2.28 -14.56
N GLU A 146 6.22 2.14 -15.54
CA GLU A 146 5.72 0.83 -15.95
C GLU A 146 6.81 -0.01 -16.61
N ALA A 147 7.67 0.60 -17.43
CA ALA A 147 8.81 -0.10 -18.02
C ALA A 147 9.83 -0.55 -16.95
N LEU A 148 10.10 0.26 -15.92
CA LEU A 148 10.91 -0.16 -14.76
C LEU A 148 10.26 -1.33 -14.02
N ARG A 149 8.94 -1.28 -13.78
CA ARG A 149 8.21 -2.38 -13.14
C ARG A 149 8.30 -3.69 -13.93
N GLU A 150 8.33 -3.61 -15.25
CA GLU A 150 8.55 -4.77 -16.13
C GLU A 150 9.99 -5.29 -16.08
N LEU A 151 10.99 -4.41 -16.06
CA LEU A 151 12.40 -4.82 -15.90
C LEU A 151 12.63 -5.56 -14.58
N LEU A 152 12.02 -5.07 -13.50
CA LEU A 152 12.12 -5.67 -12.16
C LEU A 152 11.37 -7.01 -12.04
N ASP A 153 10.60 -7.42 -13.05
CA ASP A 153 9.98 -8.73 -13.11
C ASP A 153 10.98 -9.77 -13.64
N HIS A 154 11.77 -10.31 -12.72
CA HIS A 154 12.77 -11.33 -13.03
C HIS A 154 12.18 -12.62 -13.63
N ARG A 155 10.87 -12.84 -13.46
CA ARG A 155 10.14 -14.01 -14.00
C ARG A 155 9.56 -13.74 -15.39
N ALA A 156 9.53 -12.49 -15.84
CA ALA A 156 9.01 -12.15 -17.15
C ALA A 156 9.85 -12.81 -18.26
N PRO A 157 9.25 -13.21 -19.38
CA PRO A 157 9.98 -13.73 -20.53
C PRO A 157 10.97 -12.68 -21.05
N GLY A 158 12.10 -13.13 -21.60
CA GLY A 158 13.17 -12.25 -22.08
C GLY A 158 12.68 -11.20 -23.09
N SER A 159 11.73 -11.55 -23.97
CA SER A 159 11.14 -10.63 -24.93
C SER A 159 10.43 -9.43 -24.28
N ARG A 160 9.74 -9.64 -23.15
CA ARG A 160 9.09 -8.56 -22.39
C ARG A 160 10.14 -7.65 -21.76
N ARG A 161 11.19 -8.22 -21.18
CA ARG A 161 12.32 -7.45 -20.61
C ARG A 161 13.01 -6.60 -21.67
N GLN A 162 13.28 -7.16 -22.84
CA GLN A 162 13.87 -6.44 -23.97
C GLN A 162 12.97 -5.28 -24.46
N ALA A 163 11.65 -5.49 -24.52
CA ALA A 163 10.72 -4.43 -24.88
C ALA A 163 10.72 -3.29 -23.84
N ALA A 164 10.78 -3.62 -22.55
CA ALA A 164 10.92 -2.62 -21.48
C ALA A 164 12.26 -1.86 -21.58
N SER A 165 13.37 -2.55 -21.85
CA SER A 165 14.67 -1.92 -22.10
C SER A 165 14.62 -0.93 -23.27
N ARG A 166 13.98 -1.29 -24.40
CA ARG A 166 13.83 -0.38 -25.54
C ARG A 166 13.05 0.90 -25.17
N ARG A 167 11.95 0.75 -24.43
CA ARG A 167 11.17 1.92 -23.93
C ARG A 167 12.00 2.81 -23.02
N LEU A 168 12.75 2.22 -22.08
CA LEU A 168 13.60 2.99 -21.17
C LEU A 168 14.76 3.65 -21.89
N ASN A 169 15.36 3.01 -22.89
CA ASN A 169 16.42 3.62 -23.71
C ASN A 169 15.89 4.83 -24.49
N ALA A 170 14.69 4.75 -25.05
CA ALA A 170 14.05 5.89 -25.70
C ALA A 170 13.82 7.06 -24.73
N ILE A 171 13.42 6.78 -23.48
CA ILE A 171 13.26 7.80 -22.44
C ILE A 171 14.61 8.35 -21.97
N ALA A 172 15.63 7.49 -21.83
CA ALA A 172 16.97 7.86 -21.41
C ALA A 172 17.68 8.75 -22.43
N ALA A 173 17.36 8.64 -23.72
CA ALA A 173 17.91 9.51 -24.76
C ALA A 173 17.65 11.01 -24.51
N SER A 174 16.53 11.34 -23.86
CA SER A 174 16.19 12.71 -23.42
C SER A 174 16.69 13.07 -22.02
N ALA A 175 17.39 12.18 -21.32
CA ALA A 175 17.81 12.36 -19.93
C ALA A 175 19.35 12.39 -19.81
N PRO A 176 20.02 13.43 -20.34
CA PRO A 176 21.47 13.46 -20.47
C PRO A 176 22.18 13.47 -19.09
N LEU A 177 23.24 12.70 -19.02
CA LEU A 177 24.13 12.56 -17.87
C LEU A 177 25.54 13.02 -18.25
N ARG A 178 26.22 13.66 -17.30
CA ARG A 178 27.67 13.93 -17.36
C ARG A 178 28.38 13.25 -16.21
N VAL A 179 29.67 12.96 -16.40
CA VAL A 179 30.56 12.62 -15.29
C VAL A 179 30.94 13.91 -14.55
N SER A 180 30.89 13.87 -13.23
CA SER A 180 31.45 14.92 -12.36
C SER A 180 32.26 14.28 -11.24
N LEU A 181 33.29 14.97 -10.76
CA LEU A 181 34.05 14.56 -9.58
C LEU A 181 33.49 15.27 -8.34
N ASP A 182 33.33 14.56 -7.23
CA ASP A 182 33.05 15.19 -5.93
C ASP A 182 34.31 15.82 -5.33
N ARG A 183 34.18 16.42 -4.13
CA ARG A 183 35.30 17.10 -3.46
C ARG A 183 36.47 16.17 -3.13
N GLU A 184 36.20 14.88 -3.06
CA GLU A 184 37.20 13.84 -2.81
C GLU A 184 37.69 13.19 -4.11
N GLY A 185 37.36 13.76 -5.27
CA GLY A 185 37.79 13.27 -6.58
C GLY A 185 37.06 12.03 -7.07
N ARG A 186 35.96 11.60 -6.42
CA ARG A 186 35.24 10.39 -6.83
C ARG A 186 34.27 10.70 -7.98
N PRO A 187 34.27 9.91 -9.06
CA PRO A 187 33.35 10.12 -10.17
C PRO A 187 31.92 9.76 -9.81
N ALA A 188 30.97 10.56 -10.31
CA ALA A 188 29.55 10.31 -10.23
C ALA A 188 28.85 10.80 -11.49
N LEU A 189 27.83 10.06 -11.94
CA LEU A 189 26.92 10.51 -12.98
C LEU A 189 25.97 11.58 -12.41
N ARG A 190 25.87 12.71 -13.11
CA ARG A 190 25.01 13.85 -12.75
C ARG A 190 24.14 14.27 -13.93
N PRO A 191 22.86 14.60 -13.70
CA PRO A 191 22.02 15.19 -14.73
C PRO A 191 22.60 16.52 -15.25
N THR A 192 22.46 16.75 -16.55
CA THR A 192 22.69 18.07 -17.17
C THR A 192 21.40 18.83 -17.45
N ALA A 193 20.28 18.13 -17.58
CA ALA A 193 18.96 18.71 -17.76
C ALA A 193 18.24 18.98 -16.42
N GLY A 194 17.30 19.92 -16.44
CA GLY A 194 16.33 20.14 -15.35
C GLY A 194 15.02 19.37 -15.57
N GLY A 195 13.96 19.74 -14.83
CA GLY A 195 12.62 19.20 -15.04
C GLY A 195 12.54 17.67 -14.89
N LEU A 196 11.64 17.04 -15.65
CA LEU A 196 11.50 15.59 -15.66
C LEU A 196 12.75 14.88 -16.17
N ASP A 197 13.39 15.40 -17.22
CA ASP A 197 14.58 14.79 -17.83
C ASP A 197 15.72 14.66 -16.81
N GLY A 198 15.95 15.73 -16.04
CA GLY A 198 16.89 15.72 -14.93
C GLY A 198 16.53 14.70 -13.84
N ALA A 199 15.24 14.61 -13.48
CA ALA A 199 14.78 13.65 -12.49
C ALA A 199 14.95 12.19 -12.95
N LEU A 200 14.59 11.88 -14.19
CA LEU A 200 14.76 10.55 -14.78
C LEU A 200 16.24 10.20 -14.91
N ALA A 201 17.10 11.15 -15.32
CA ALA A 201 18.54 10.98 -15.35
C ALA A 201 19.09 10.61 -13.96
N GLN A 202 18.61 11.23 -12.87
CA GLN A 202 19.00 10.84 -11.51
C GLN A 202 18.59 9.40 -11.17
N LEU A 203 17.38 8.98 -11.56
CA LEU A 203 16.94 7.61 -11.34
C LEU A 203 17.81 6.62 -12.12
N PHE A 204 18.14 6.91 -13.38
CA PHE A 204 19.03 6.07 -14.19
C PHE A 204 20.45 5.99 -13.62
N ALA A 205 21.01 7.09 -13.12
CA ALA A 205 22.30 7.09 -12.43
C ALA A 205 22.29 6.25 -11.13
N ILE A 206 21.16 6.21 -10.41
CA ILE A 206 20.99 5.33 -9.24
C ILE A 206 20.97 3.87 -9.67
N ILE A 207 20.26 3.54 -10.75
CA ILE A 207 20.16 2.18 -11.28
C ILE A 207 21.53 1.69 -11.75
N GLU A 208 22.26 2.50 -12.53
CA GLU A 208 23.61 2.19 -13.00
C GLU A 208 24.55 1.88 -11.82
N ARG A 209 24.57 2.74 -10.80
CA ARG A 209 25.38 2.51 -9.61
C ARG A 209 24.95 1.26 -8.83
N ALA A 210 23.65 0.98 -8.76
CA ALA A 210 23.13 -0.21 -8.10
C ALA A 210 23.51 -1.49 -8.86
N GLU A 211 23.55 -1.46 -10.18
CA GLU A 211 24.06 -2.54 -11.04
C GLU A 211 25.55 -2.76 -10.79
N ALA A 212 26.37 -1.69 -10.83
CA ALA A 212 27.81 -1.78 -10.55
C ALA A 212 28.11 -2.36 -9.16
N GLN A 213 27.24 -2.12 -8.18
CA GLN A 213 27.35 -2.64 -6.82
C GLN A 213 26.70 -4.03 -6.62
N GLY A 214 26.05 -4.59 -7.66
CA GLY A 214 25.31 -5.85 -7.58
C GLY A 214 24.07 -5.82 -6.68
N THR A 215 23.58 -4.63 -6.32
CA THR A 215 22.40 -4.44 -5.48
C THR A 215 21.11 -4.37 -6.29
N TRP A 216 21.17 -4.02 -7.58
CA TRP A 216 20.01 -3.92 -8.46
C TRP A 216 19.22 -5.23 -8.56
N ALA A 217 19.91 -6.36 -8.72
CA ALA A 217 19.28 -7.69 -8.85
C ALA A 217 18.43 -8.10 -7.62
N ARG A 218 18.61 -7.42 -6.47
CA ARG A 218 17.79 -7.63 -5.27
C ARG A 218 16.51 -6.80 -5.28
N LEU A 219 16.41 -5.75 -6.09
CA LEU A 219 15.14 -5.05 -6.30
C LEU A 219 14.28 -5.88 -7.27
N LYS A 220 13.06 -6.20 -6.84
CA LYS A 220 12.16 -7.12 -7.55
C LYS A 220 10.74 -6.60 -7.48
N VAL A 221 9.86 -7.12 -8.34
CA VAL A 221 8.39 -6.97 -8.17
C VAL A 221 7.75 -8.26 -7.66
N CYS A 222 6.71 -8.09 -6.84
CA CYS A 222 5.92 -9.19 -6.28
C CYS A 222 5.44 -10.16 -7.36
N ALA A 223 5.48 -11.46 -7.06
CA ALA A 223 5.03 -12.53 -7.95
C ALA A 223 3.52 -12.65 -8.13
N ASP A 224 2.72 -12.00 -7.27
CA ASP A 224 1.28 -11.90 -7.54
C ASP A 224 1.03 -10.82 -8.60
N ASN A 225 0.45 -11.24 -9.73
CA ASN A 225 0.12 -10.37 -10.86
C ASN A 225 -0.84 -9.23 -10.48
N SER A 226 -1.66 -9.41 -9.44
CA SER A 226 -2.54 -8.33 -8.95
C SER A 226 -1.82 -7.33 -8.04
N CYS A 227 -0.65 -7.67 -7.49
CA CYS A 227 0.09 -6.81 -6.57
C CYS A 227 1.25 -6.10 -7.28
N ARG A 228 2.17 -6.87 -7.88
CA ARG A 228 3.43 -6.42 -8.50
C ARG A 228 4.20 -5.32 -7.75
N TRP A 229 3.99 -5.16 -6.44
CA TRP A 229 4.69 -4.17 -5.61
C TRP A 229 6.19 -4.37 -5.69
N ALA A 230 6.97 -3.30 -5.92
CA ALA A 230 8.42 -3.35 -5.91
C ALA A 230 8.92 -3.48 -4.48
N PHE A 231 9.89 -4.36 -4.24
CA PHE A 231 10.47 -4.59 -2.92
C PHE A 231 11.93 -5.00 -3.06
N TYR A 232 12.71 -4.73 -2.03
CA TYR A 232 14.09 -5.19 -1.95
C TYR A 232 14.21 -6.55 -1.24
N ASP A 233 14.96 -7.47 -1.84
CA ASP A 233 15.21 -8.79 -1.30
C ASP A 233 16.39 -8.79 -0.31
N HIS A 234 16.05 -8.59 0.96
CA HIS A 234 16.95 -8.70 2.11
C HIS A 234 17.29 -10.14 2.52
N SER A 235 16.72 -11.17 1.85
CA SER A 235 17.05 -12.56 2.20
C SER A 235 18.50 -12.90 1.85
N LYS A 236 19.10 -13.79 2.67
CA LYS A 236 20.46 -14.29 2.46
C LYS A 236 20.64 -14.90 1.07
N ASN A 237 19.67 -15.72 0.65
CA ASN A 237 19.74 -16.51 -0.59
C ASN A 237 19.07 -15.82 -1.80
N ARG A 238 18.67 -14.54 -1.69
CA ARG A 238 17.99 -13.79 -2.76
C ARG A 238 16.77 -14.53 -3.34
N SER A 239 16.07 -15.29 -2.51
CA SER A 239 15.01 -16.21 -2.93
C SER A 239 13.61 -15.65 -2.71
N ARG A 240 13.48 -14.44 -2.15
CA ARG A 240 12.18 -13.84 -1.90
C ARG A 240 11.51 -13.50 -3.24
N THR A 241 10.27 -13.95 -3.39
CA THR A 241 9.45 -13.74 -4.59
C THR A 241 8.19 -12.90 -4.31
N TRP A 242 7.85 -12.68 -3.04
CA TRP A 242 6.67 -11.92 -2.63
C TRP A 242 7.06 -10.70 -1.79
N CYS A 243 6.37 -9.58 -2.02
CA CYS A 243 6.62 -8.33 -1.28
C CYS A 243 6.26 -8.44 0.20
N ASN A 244 5.32 -9.30 0.60
CA ASN A 244 5.02 -9.66 1.98
C ASN A 244 4.59 -11.13 2.04
N MET A 245 5.14 -11.88 2.99
CA MET A 245 4.76 -13.28 3.19
C MET A 245 3.33 -13.39 3.73
N ALA A 246 2.95 -12.51 4.66
CA ALA A 246 1.63 -12.54 5.30
C ALA A 246 0.49 -12.35 4.30
N ASP A 247 0.66 -11.46 3.32
CA ASP A 247 -0.40 -11.15 2.34
C ASP A 247 -0.24 -11.96 1.04
N CYS A 248 0.80 -11.63 0.26
CA CYS A 248 0.99 -12.17 -1.08
C CYS A 248 1.45 -13.63 -1.05
N GLY A 249 2.34 -13.97 -0.12
CA GLY A 249 2.82 -15.34 0.03
C GLY A 249 1.72 -16.32 0.45
N ASN A 250 0.88 -15.94 1.43
CA ASN A 250 -0.26 -16.76 1.85
C ASN A 250 -1.32 -16.88 0.75
N ARG A 251 -1.60 -15.78 0.03
CA ARG A 251 -2.51 -15.82 -1.14
C ARG A 251 -2.01 -16.78 -2.22
N ALA A 252 -0.71 -16.77 -2.51
CA ALA A 252 -0.10 -17.71 -3.45
C ALA A 252 -0.23 -19.18 -2.98
N LYS A 253 0.00 -19.45 -1.68
CA LYS A 253 -0.21 -20.78 -1.09
C LYS A 253 -1.66 -21.24 -1.23
N ALA A 254 -2.63 -20.38 -0.89
CA ALA A 254 -4.05 -20.69 -1.01
C ALA A 254 -4.47 -20.97 -2.47
N ARG A 255 -3.97 -20.19 -3.45
CA ARG A 255 -4.21 -20.44 -4.88
C ARG A 255 -3.68 -21.82 -5.31
N ARG A 256 -2.45 -22.18 -4.91
CA ARG A 256 -1.84 -23.49 -5.22
C ARG A 256 -2.58 -24.66 -4.58
N TYR A 257 -3.07 -24.50 -3.36
CA TYR A 257 -3.89 -25.52 -2.71
C TYR A 257 -5.20 -25.76 -3.47
N ARG A 258 -5.92 -24.69 -3.83
CA ARG A 258 -7.17 -24.78 -4.60
C ARG A 258 -6.97 -25.38 -6.00
N SER A 259 -5.88 -25.06 -6.70
CA SER A 259 -5.61 -25.63 -8.02
C SER A 259 -5.38 -27.15 -7.94
N ARG A 260 -4.67 -27.63 -6.91
CA ARG A 260 -4.48 -29.07 -6.66
C ARG A 260 -5.78 -29.79 -6.33
N GLN A 261 -6.66 -29.17 -5.54
CA GLN A 261 -7.97 -29.76 -5.22
C GLN A 261 -8.87 -29.86 -6.46
N ARG A 262 -8.85 -28.85 -7.35
CA ARG A 262 -9.59 -28.90 -8.62
C ARG A 262 -9.06 -30.01 -9.54
N GLY A 263 -7.73 -30.14 -9.67
CA GLY A 263 -7.13 -31.23 -10.44
C GLY A 263 -7.50 -32.62 -9.90
N ARG A 264 -7.59 -32.78 -8.57
CA ARG A 264 -8.06 -34.02 -7.93
C ARG A 264 -9.55 -34.31 -8.14
N ARG A 265 -10.38 -33.26 -8.25
CA ARG A 265 -11.84 -33.39 -8.49
C ARG A 265 -12.21 -33.57 -9.96
N SER A 266 -11.35 -33.16 -10.89
CA SER A 266 -11.59 -33.30 -12.34
C SER A 266 -10.96 -34.58 -12.92
N GLY A 267 -10.14 -35.30 -12.14
CA GLY A 267 -9.59 -36.60 -12.51
C GLY A 267 -10.28 -37.78 -11.81
N ALA A 268 -11.39 -37.53 -11.11
CA ALA A 268 -12.31 -38.51 -10.54
C ALA A 268 -13.66 -38.35 -11.25
#